data_AF-A0A1S3D1Y3-F1
#
_entry.id   AF-A0A1S3D1Y3-F1
#
_cell.length_a   1.000
_cell.length_b   1.000
_cell.length_c   1.000
_cell.angle_alpha   90.00
_cell.angle_beta   90.00
_cell.angle_gamma   90.00
#
_symmetry.space_group_name_H-M   'P 1'
#
loop_
_entity.id
_entity.type
_entity.pdbx_description
1 polymer ?
#
loop_
_entity_poly.entity_id
_entity_poly.type
_entity_poly.pdbx_seq_one_letter_code
_entity_poly.pdbx_strand_id
1 'polypeptide(L)'
;MDEVGFHLSQCLDSLQIIFNNLVHSGKIVLQNVRDNSQMVLVQIQGCLPSSYFSTFHSFLQTLLHSLQQLRQNINASFYFYRGPFVLADTFNRTNAISATLGLVCGTGIGLVIGLCLQYSCAPVSSMKAIGCMNMSGIEDITLDDTAVPSILYSDQILVKVFAGSIDAVDIRIASGYASTLRRLLTRQSHNTKTHVPVILGRDCAGVVVEVGSAVSKFEIGDEVWSAVPTHSQGVLAEYVVLREDLVSKKPKTLSFEDSVSLAYSGSIAWDSIFHKADLNTSNAENKKILIHCASTGVGCILIQLCRLLDTHITVTCLSRAVQVMLGFGASKCIPLETPDLEEQLIKQRSRYDVVFNCRGGTEAHQLCLQLCSKQGKVVSAVPPRLKSDSLGFLLGMFYSLYVNMFYVLGRTSWDHVRFSYTILDQISNLVDSGHLRPVVGNIFKPQDHQKAFHIVDSNQAIGKTVINFVR
;
A
#
# COMPACT_ATOMS: atom_id res chain seq x y z
N MET A 1 35.56 -44.57 -61.15
CA MET A 1 34.72 -44.03 -60.07
C MET A 1 34.54 -45.15 -59.09
N ASP A 2 35.21 -45.01 -57.95
CA ASP A 2 35.50 -46.11 -57.05
C ASP A 2 34.23 -46.58 -56.34
N GLU A 3 34.06 -47.90 -56.26
CA GLU A 3 32.96 -48.62 -55.60
C GLU A 3 32.73 -48.10 -54.16
N VAL A 4 33.79 -47.63 -53.52
CA VAL A 4 33.79 -46.97 -52.21
C VAL A 4 32.99 -45.67 -52.21
N GLY A 5 33.11 -44.83 -53.25
CA GLY A 5 32.38 -43.57 -53.37
C GLY A 5 30.88 -43.78 -53.60
N PHE A 6 30.51 -44.84 -54.32
CA PHE A 6 29.11 -45.21 -54.54
C PHE A 6 28.44 -45.65 -53.24
N HIS A 7 29.10 -46.53 -52.46
CA HIS A 7 28.58 -46.97 -51.17
C HIS A 7 28.53 -45.84 -50.12
N LEU A 8 29.47 -44.89 -50.17
CA LEU A 8 29.45 -43.73 -49.28
C LEU A 8 28.26 -42.80 -49.57
N SER A 9 27.99 -42.53 -50.86
CA SER A 9 26.83 -41.74 -51.27
C SER A 9 25.52 -42.39 -50.84
N GLN A 10 25.39 -43.70 -51.07
CA GLN A 10 24.19 -44.44 -50.71
C GLN A 10 23.94 -44.48 -49.19
N CYS A 11 25.04 -44.50 -48.41
CA CYS A 11 24.97 -44.42 -46.95
C CYS A 11 24.52 -43.02 -46.49
N LEU A 12 25.05 -41.95 -47.10
CA LEU A 12 24.66 -40.57 -46.81
C LEU A 12 23.19 -40.29 -47.15
N ASP A 13 22.71 -40.80 -48.29
CA ASP A 13 21.31 -40.66 -48.69
C ASP A 13 20.38 -41.38 -47.71
N SER A 14 20.77 -42.57 -47.25
CA SER A 14 20.00 -43.32 -46.25
C SER A 14 19.96 -42.61 -44.90
N LEU A 15 21.08 -42.01 -44.47
CA LEU A 15 21.16 -41.21 -43.25
C LEU A 15 20.31 -39.95 -43.34
N GLN A 16 20.28 -39.30 -44.51
CA GLN A 16 19.47 -38.10 -44.74
C GLN A 16 17.97 -38.41 -44.67
N ILE A 17 17.52 -39.55 -45.22
CA ILE A 17 16.12 -40.00 -45.11
C ILE A 17 15.76 -40.30 -43.66
N ILE A 18 16.65 -40.95 -42.91
CA ILE A 18 16.44 -41.28 -41.49
C ILE A 18 16.39 -40.01 -40.64
N PHE A 19 17.28 -39.06 -40.89
CA PHE A 19 17.30 -37.77 -40.21
C PHE A 19 16.01 -36.99 -40.47
N ASN A 20 15.54 -36.95 -41.72
CA ASN A 20 14.28 -36.29 -42.06
C ASN A 20 13.06 -36.94 -41.38
N ASN A 21 13.02 -38.27 -41.27
CA ASN A 21 11.94 -38.97 -40.58
C ASN A 21 11.95 -38.73 -39.07
N LEU A 22 13.15 -38.66 -38.45
CA LEU A 22 13.32 -38.30 -37.04
C LEU A 22 12.89 -36.86 -36.76
N VAL A 23 13.30 -35.92 -37.61
CA VAL A 23 12.89 -34.51 -37.53
C VAL A 23 11.39 -34.37 -37.70
N HIS A 24 10.79 -35.10 -38.64
CA HIS A 24 9.35 -35.07 -38.88
C HIS A 24 8.56 -35.64 -37.70
N SER A 25 8.99 -36.79 -37.16
CA SER A 25 8.38 -37.40 -35.98
C SER A 25 8.52 -36.53 -34.73
N GLY A 26 9.69 -35.90 -34.55
CA GLY A 26 9.93 -34.93 -33.48
C GLY A 26 9.04 -33.69 -33.61
N LYS A 27 8.81 -33.22 -34.84
CA LYS A 27 7.92 -32.08 -35.12
C LYS A 27 6.47 -32.38 -34.75
N ILE A 28 5.97 -33.58 -35.05
CA ILE A 28 4.61 -34.02 -34.68
C ILE A 28 4.45 -34.08 -33.16
N VAL A 29 5.45 -34.60 -32.44
CA VAL A 29 5.42 -34.62 -30.97
C VAL A 29 5.43 -33.21 -30.39
N LEU A 30 6.28 -32.32 -30.91
CA LEU A 30 6.35 -30.93 -30.46
C LEU A 30 5.03 -30.18 -30.74
N GLN A 31 4.35 -30.48 -31.85
CA GLN A 31 3.03 -29.94 -32.15
C GLN A 31 1.99 -30.47 -31.15
N ASN A 32 1.95 -31.77 -30.86
CA ASN A 32 1.04 -32.32 -29.86
C ASN A 32 1.27 -31.76 -28.45
N VAL A 33 2.53 -31.54 -28.05
CA VAL A 33 2.86 -30.92 -26.75
C VAL A 33 2.42 -29.45 -26.74
N ARG A 34 2.57 -28.73 -27.85
CA ARG A 34 2.10 -27.35 -27.98
C ARG A 34 0.58 -27.26 -27.87
N ASP A 35 -0.15 -28.11 -28.58
CA ASP A 35 -1.61 -28.04 -28.62
C ASP A 35 -2.23 -28.46 -27.27
N ASN A 36 -1.64 -29.46 -26.60
CA ASN A 36 -2.05 -29.87 -25.25
C ASN A 36 -1.71 -28.81 -24.19
N SER A 37 -0.56 -28.13 -24.32
CA SER A 37 -0.22 -27.04 -23.38
C SER A 37 -1.12 -25.83 -23.54
N GLN A 38 -1.57 -25.51 -24.76
CA GLN A 38 -2.58 -24.47 -24.98
C GLN A 38 -3.95 -24.83 -24.38
N MET A 39 -4.40 -26.08 -24.52
CA MET A 39 -5.64 -26.56 -23.88
C MET A 39 -5.59 -26.44 -22.35
N VAL A 40 -4.47 -26.81 -21.74
CA VAL A 40 -4.27 -26.70 -20.28
C VAL A 40 -4.24 -25.23 -19.83
N LEU A 41 -3.62 -24.34 -20.60
CA LEU A 41 -3.58 -22.90 -20.30
C LEU A 41 -4.98 -22.27 -20.33
N VAL A 42 -5.83 -22.67 -21.29
CA VAL A 42 -7.22 -22.21 -21.37
C VAL A 42 -8.05 -22.73 -20.19
N GLN A 43 -7.82 -23.96 -19.72
CA GLN A 43 -8.49 -24.51 -18.53
C GLN A 43 -8.01 -23.86 -17.22
N ILE A 44 -6.74 -23.47 -17.13
CA ILE A 44 -6.16 -22.78 -15.98
C ILE A 44 -6.69 -21.35 -15.83
N GLN A 45 -7.02 -20.67 -16.93
CA GLN A 45 -7.64 -19.33 -16.88
C GLN A 45 -9.06 -19.32 -16.28
N GLY A 46 -9.69 -20.49 -16.06
CA GLY A 46 -11.08 -20.60 -15.59
C GLY A 46 -11.31 -21.26 -14.23
N CYS A 47 -10.29 -21.75 -13.50
CA CYS A 47 -10.50 -22.64 -12.35
C CYS A 47 -9.80 -22.19 -11.03
N LEU A 48 -10.42 -22.55 -9.90
CA LEU A 48 -9.99 -22.25 -8.52
C LEU A 48 -8.66 -22.96 -8.11
N PRO A 49 -7.92 -22.42 -7.10
CA PRO A 49 -6.58 -22.85 -6.69
C PRO A 49 -6.38 -24.34 -6.36
N SER A 50 -7.44 -25.06 -5.99
CA SER A 50 -7.37 -26.48 -5.61
C SER A 50 -7.24 -27.45 -6.79
N SER A 51 -7.47 -26.98 -8.02
CA SER A 51 -7.47 -27.80 -9.25
C SER A 51 -6.17 -27.72 -10.07
N TYR A 52 -5.22 -26.86 -9.66
CA TYR A 52 -3.93 -26.72 -10.35
C TYR A 52 -3.10 -28.01 -10.28
N PHE A 53 -3.13 -28.71 -9.14
CA PHE A 53 -2.33 -29.90 -8.94
C PHE A 53 -2.81 -31.08 -9.79
N SER A 54 -4.14 -31.27 -9.93
CA SER A 54 -4.70 -32.34 -10.76
C SER A 54 -4.47 -32.07 -12.25
N THR A 55 -4.60 -30.82 -12.68
CA THR A 55 -4.41 -30.41 -14.08
C THR A 55 -2.94 -30.52 -14.49
N PHE A 56 -2.02 -30.13 -13.60
CA PHE A 56 -0.57 -30.31 -13.79
C PHE A 56 -0.16 -31.79 -13.79
N HIS A 57 -0.77 -32.61 -12.93
CA HIS A 57 -0.53 -34.04 -12.91
C HIS A 57 -1.01 -34.72 -14.21
N SER A 58 -2.16 -34.32 -14.75
CA SER A 58 -2.67 -34.78 -16.04
C SER A 58 -1.70 -34.43 -17.18
N PHE A 59 -1.20 -33.19 -17.22
CA PHE A 59 -0.20 -32.76 -18.20
C PHE A 59 1.10 -33.59 -18.15
N LEU A 60 1.61 -33.86 -16.94
CA LEU A 60 2.79 -34.72 -16.75
C LEU A 60 2.57 -36.14 -17.25
N GLN A 61 1.38 -36.72 -17.04
CA GLN A 61 1.04 -38.03 -17.57
C GLN A 61 0.97 -38.05 -19.11
N THR A 62 0.39 -37.03 -19.72
CA THR A 62 0.34 -36.91 -21.20
C THR A 62 1.74 -36.71 -21.81
N LEU A 63 2.61 -35.96 -21.13
CA LEU A 63 4.01 -35.80 -21.53
C LEU A 63 4.77 -37.13 -21.45
N LEU A 64 4.61 -37.88 -20.36
CA LEU A 64 5.19 -39.21 -20.18
C LEU A 64 4.71 -40.20 -21.25
N HIS A 65 3.41 -40.20 -21.55
CA HIS A 65 2.84 -41.04 -22.59
C HIS A 65 3.37 -40.69 -23.99
N SER A 66 3.53 -39.41 -24.29
CA SER A 66 4.08 -38.93 -25.57
C SER A 66 5.56 -39.32 -25.71
N LEU A 67 6.33 -39.26 -24.63
CA LEU A 67 7.71 -39.73 -24.58
C LEU A 67 7.81 -41.26 -24.72
N GLN A 68 6.86 -42.01 -24.17
CA GLN A 68 6.77 -43.45 -24.35
C GLN A 68 6.40 -43.85 -25.79
N GLN A 69 5.51 -43.12 -26.47
CA GLN A 69 5.23 -43.31 -27.90
C GLN A 69 6.46 -43.01 -28.77
N LEU A 70 7.22 -41.97 -28.42
CA LEU A 70 8.50 -41.66 -29.06
C LEU A 70 9.49 -42.83 -28.89
N ARG A 71 9.54 -43.42 -27.70
CA ARG A 71 10.35 -44.61 -27.42
C ARG A 71 9.91 -45.86 -28.19
N GLN A 72 8.61 -46.02 -28.46
CA GLN A 72 8.09 -47.16 -29.23
C GLN A 72 8.25 -46.98 -30.75
N ASN A 73 8.14 -45.74 -31.25
CA ASN A 73 8.38 -45.42 -32.66
C ASN A 73 9.88 -45.39 -33.03
N ILE A 74 10.76 -45.24 -32.05
CA ILE A 74 12.20 -45.54 -32.20
C ILE A 74 12.35 -47.07 -32.14
N ASN A 75 12.20 -47.69 -33.31
CA ASN A 75 12.18 -49.14 -33.49
C ASN A 75 13.42 -49.82 -32.88
N ALA A 76 13.24 -50.75 -31.95
CA ALA A 76 14.31 -51.53 -31.32
C ALA A 76 15.08 -52.43 -32.30
N SER A 77 14.57 -52.63 -33.52
CA SER A 77 15.26 -53.31 -34.62
C SER A 77 16.42 -52.50 -35.21
N PHE A 78 16.46 -51.18 -34.99
CA PHE A 78 17.52 -50.32 -35.53
C PHE A 78 18.87 -50.51 -34.80
N TYR A 79 18.83 -50.83 -33.50
CA TYR A 79 20.04 -51.06 -32.71
C TYR A 79 20.70 -52.42 -32.96
N PHE A 80 19.95 -53.44 -33.39
CA PHE A 80 20.44 -54.82 -33.37
C PHE A 80 21.12 -55.31 -34.66
N TYR A 81 20.86 -54.71 -35.83
CA TYR A 81 21.40 -55.24 -37.09
C TYR A 81 22.29 -54.31 -37.92
N ARG A 82 22.34 -52.99 -37.68
CA ARG A 82 23.22 -52.07 -38.46
C ARG A 82 23.87 -50.91 -37.69
N GLY A 83 23.77 -50.89 -36.36
CA GLY A 83 24.44 -49.90 -35.51
C GLY A 83 25.97 -49.95 -35.37
N PRO A 84 26.72 -51.05 -35.65
CA PRO A 84 28.12 -51.08 -35.23
C PRO A 84 29.12 -50.23 -36.03
N PHE A 85 28.74 -49.55 -37.12
CA PHE A 85 29.74 -48.94 -38.02
C PHE A 85 29.82 -47.41 -38.02
N VAL A 86 28.94 -46.67 -37.32
CA VAL A 86 28.99 -45.19 -37.39
C VAL A 86 28.99 -44.48 -36.03
N LEU A 87 28.51 -45.10 -34.94
CA LEU A 87 28.38 -44.40 -33.65
C LEU A 87 28.66 -45.29 -32.42
N ALA A 88 29.51 -46.32 -32.56
CA ALA A 88 29.70 -47.31 -31.50
C ALA A 88 30.54 -46.81 -30.30
N ASP A 89 31.28 -45.70 -30.41
CA ASP A 89 32.27 -45.33 -29.39
C ASP A 89 31.97 -44.03 -28.60
N THR A 90 30.86 -43.34 -28.83
CA THR A 90 30.64 -41.99 -28.24
C THR A 90 29.32 -41.80 -27.48
N PHE A 91 28.35 -42.72 -27.58
CA PHE A 91 27.09 -42.59 -26.84
C PHE A 91 27.04 -43.48 -25.60
N ASN A 92 27.83 -43.10 -24.61
CA ASN A 92 27.78 -43.71 -23.28
C ASN A 92 26.48 -43.30 -22.56
N ARG A 93 25.95 -44.18 -21.68
CA ARG A 93 24.67 -43.96 -20.95
C ARG A 93 24.65 -42.63 -20.19
N THR A 94 25.82 -42.16 -19.76
CA THR A 94 26.04 -40.87 -19.11
C THR A 94 25.75 -39.68 -20.02
N ASN A 95 26.06 -39.77 -21.32
CA ASN A 95 25.83 -38.71 -22.31
C ASN A 95 24.35 -38.60 -22.68
N ALA A 96 23.63 -39.72 -22.69
CA ALA A 96 22.18 -39.72 -22.88
C ALA A 96 21.46 -39.10 -21.66
N ILE A 97 21.90 -39.44 -20.44
CA ILE A 97 21.35 -38.85 -19.22
C ILE A 97 21.64 -37.35 -19.16
N SER A 98 22.86 -36.91 -19.46
CA SER A 98 23.20 -35.47 -19.45
C SER A 98 22.43 -34.68 -20.51
N ALA A 99 22.22 -35.24 -21.71
CA ALA A 99 21.39 -34.62 -22.74
C ALA A 99 19.92 -34.49 -22.30
N THR A 100 19.34 -35.53 -21.71
CA THR A 100 17.95 -35.47 -21.20
C THR A 100 17.81 -34.50 -20.01
N LEU A 101 18.79 -34.47 -19.10
CA LEU A 101 18.81 -33.53 -17.98
C LEU A 101 18.93 -32.08 -18.47
N GLY A 102 19.77 -31.83 -19.48
CA GLY A 102 19.91 -30.53 -20.12
C GLY A 102 18.63 -30.06 -20.81
N LEU A 103 17.89 -30.97 -21.44
CA LEU A 103 16.61 -30.67 -22.09
C LEU A 103 15.51 -30.37 -21.06
N VAL A 104 15.44 -31.10 -19.96
CA VAL A 104 14.46 -30.86 -18.87
C VAL A 104 14.78 -29.56 -18.13
N CYS A 105 16.06 -29.32 -17.79
CA CYS A 105 16.48 -28.06 -17.17
C CYS A 105 16.28 -26.88 -18.12
N GLY A 106 16.64 -27.02 -19.40
CA GLY A 106 16.49 -25.97 -20.40
C GLY A 106 15.03 -25.63 -20.70
N THR A 107 14.14 -26.64 -20.78
CA THR A 107 12.70 -26.41 -20.92
C THR A 107 12.10 -25.82 -19.65
N GLY A 108 12.49 -26.28 -18.47
CA GLY A 108 12.08 -25.68 -17.20
C GLY A 108 12.47 -24.21 -17.09
N ILE A 109 13.74 -23.88 -17.38
CA ILE A 109 14.25 -22.50 -17.39
C ILE A 109 13.55 -21.67 -18.46
N GLY A 110 13.40 -22.20 -19.68
CA GLY A 110 12.72 -21.52 -20.78
C GLY A 110 11.24 -21.26 -20.50
N LEU A 111 10.57 -22.16 -19.80
CA LEU A 111 9.16 -22.01 -19.40
C LEU A 111 9.03 -21.00 -18.26
N VAL A 112 9.95 -20.99 -17.28
CA VAL A 112 10.01 -19.93 -16.26
C VAL A 112 10.28 -18.56 -16.90
N ILE A 113 11.24 -18.45 -17.81
CA ILE A 113 11.52 -17.21 -18.55
C ILE A 113 10.30 -16.81 -19.40
N GLY A 114 9.66 -17.76 -20.09
CA GLY A 114 8.45 -17.52 -20.88
C GLY A 114 7.27 -17.03 -20.05
N LEU A 115 7.06 -17.60 -18.86
CA LEU A 115 6.06 -17.13 -17.89
C LEU A 115 6.42 -15.75 -17.31
N CYS A 116 7.71 -15.46 -17.10
CA CYS A 116 8.16 -14.13 -16.69
C CYS A 116 8.00 -13.08 -17.81
N LEU A 117 8.09 -13.48 -19.08
CA LEU A 117 7.93 -12.60 -20.25
C LEU A 117 6.47 -12.45 -20.69
N GLN A 118 5.57 -13.36 -20.29
CA GLN A 118 4.13 -13.32 -20.59
C GLN A 118 3.32 -12.40 -19.69
N TYR A 119 3.93 -11.72 -18.72
CA TYR A 119 3.34 -10.50 -18.19
C TYR A 119 3.39 -9.44 -19.30
N SER A 120 2.41 -9.52 -20.19
CA SER A 120 2.08 -8.44 -21.10
C SER A 120 1.92 -7.19 -20.24
N CYS A 121 2.79 -6.23 -20.47
CA CYS A 121 2.59 -4.86 -20.03
C CYS A 121 1.31 -4.42 -20.74
N ALA A 122 0.17 -4.54 -20.05
CA ALA A 122 -1.03 -3.82 -20.43
C ALA A 122 -0.62 -2.35 -20.63
N PRO A 123 -1.21 -1.61 -21.57
CA PRO A 123 -0.94 -0.18 -21.69
C PRO A 123 -1.14 0.44 -20.31
N VAL A 124 -0.04 0.83 -19.68
CA VAL A 124 -0.07 1.36 -18.33
C VAL A 124 -0.71 2.73 -18.45
N SER A 125 -1.99 2.83 -18.09
CA SER A 125 -2.61 4.13 -17.88
C SER A 125 -1.75 4.85 -16.83
N SER A 126 -1.18 5.98 -17.20
CA SER A 126 -0.44 6.83 -16.29
C SER A 126 -1.40 7.70 -15.51
N MET A 127 -1.10 7.95 -14.23
CA MET A 127 -1.79 8.89 -13.36
C MET A 127 -0.81 9.88 -12.76
N LYS A 128 -1.30 11.06 -12.41
CA LYS A 128 -0.58 12.02 -11.59
C LYS A 128 -0.57 11.58 -10.13
N ALA A 129 0.60 11.66 -9.51
CA ALA A 129 0.79 11.43 -8.08
C ALA A 129 1.77 12.44 -7.48
N ILE A 130 1.55 12.82 -6.23
CA ILE A 130 2.44 13.66 -5.45
C ILE A 130 3.27 12.76 -4.52
N GLY A 131 4.57 12.76 -4.69
CA GLY A 131 5.47 11.89 -3.96
C GLY A 131 6.89 12.44 -3.87
N CYS A 132 7.79 11.65 -3.32
CA CYS A 132 9.23 11.97 -3.27
C CYS A 132 10.07 10.73 -3.58
N MET A 133 11.26 10.91 -4.14
CA MET A 133 12.13 9.81 -4.55
C MET A 133 13.19 9.51 -3.50
N ASN A 134 13.82 10.55 -2.96
CA ASN A 134 14.99 10.45 -2.09
C ASN A 134 14.65 10.70 -0.62
N MET A 135 13.45 11.22 -0.34
CA MET A 135 13.02 11.58 1.01
C MET A 135 14.00 12.57 1.67
N SER A 136 14.48 13.57 0.91
CA SER A 136 15.43 14.60 1.37
C SER A 136 14.78 15.89 1.89
N GLY A 137 13.44 15.96 1.93
CA GLY A 137 12.68 17.10 2.43
C GLY A 137 11.59 17.58 1.47
N ILE A 138 11.04 18.75 1.75
CA ILE A 138 9.94 19.36 0.97
C ILE A 138 10.36 19.63 -0.48
N GLU A 139 11.61 20.00 -0.71
CA GLU A 139 12.16 20.31 -2.04
C GLU A 139 12.20 19.10 -3.00
N ASP A 140 12.19 17.87 -2.46
CA ASP A 140 12.19 16.61 -3.22
C ASP A 140 10.76 16.12 -3.53
N ILE A 141 9.74 16.87 -3.11
CA ILE A 141 8.35 16.53 -3.39
C ILE A 141 7.99 17.02 -4.80
N THR A 142 7.58 16.08 -5.65
CA THR A 142 7.26 16.31 -7.07
C THR A 142 5.87 15.80 -7.41
N LEU A 143 5.30 16.38 -8.47
CA LEU A 143 4.09 15.88 -9.13
C LEU A 143 4.49 15.11 -10.40
N ASP A 144 4.49 13.77 -10.31
CA ASP A 144 5.00 12.90 -11.35
C ASP A 144 3.90 12.03 -11.98
N ASP A 145 4.15 11.57 -13.20
CA ASP A 145 3.34 10.54 -13.84
C ASP A 145 3.80 9.15 -13.38
N THR A 146 2.87 8.37 -12.85
CA THR A 146 3.10 7.02 -12.31
C THR A 146 2.09 6.04 -12.88
N ALA A 147 2.37 4.74 -12.81
CA ALA A 147 1.42 3.72 -13.23
C ALA A 147 0.17 3.74 -12.35
N VAL A 148 -1.03 3.69 -12.95
CA VAL A 148 -2.25 3.41 -12.20
C VAL A 148 -2.11 2.05 -11.52
N PRO A 149 -2.32 1.95 -10.20
CA PRO A 149 -2.24 0.68 -9.50
C PRO A 149 -3.41 -0.23 -9.88
N SER A 150 -3.15 -1.53 -10.00
CA SER A 150 -4.18 -2.55 -10.17
C SER A 150 -4.50 -3.24 -8.85
N ILE A 151 -5.72 -3.75 -8.71
CA ILE A 151 -6.10 -4.62 -7.59
C ILE A 151 -5.20 -5.85 -7.57
N LEU A 152 -4.52 -6.10 -6.44
CA LEU A 152 -3.64 -7.26 -6.27
C LEU A 152 -4.28 -8.34 -5.40
N TYR A 153 -5.12 -7.94 -4.45
CA TYR A 153 -5.80 -8.82 -3.50
C TYR A 153 -7.31 -8.67 -3.64
N SER A 154 -8.04 -9.77 -3.41
CA SER A 154 -9.49 -9.83 -3.63
C SER A 154 -10.30 -8.95 -2.66
N ASP A 155 -9.72 -8.52 -1.55
CA ASP A 155 -10.32 -7.64 -0.52
C ASP A 155 -10.05 -6.15 -0.76
N GLN A 156 -9.53 -5.79 -1.94
CA GLN A 156 -9.21 -4.42 -2.30
C GLN A 156 -10.21 -3.81 -3.27
N ILE A 157 -10.25 -2.48 -3.28
CA ILE A 157 -10.97 -1.65 -4.24
C ILE A 157 -10.01 -0.66 -4.88
N LEU A 158 -10.29 -0.26 -6.12
CA LEU A 158 -9.65 0.86 -6.79
C LEU A 158 -10.54 2.09 -6.67
N VAL A 159 -9.99 3.18 -6.16
CA VAL A 159 -10.70 4.45 -5.97
C VAL A 159 -10.08 5.50 -6.87
N LYS A 160 -10.91 6.19 -7.66
CA LYS A 160 -10.55 7.43 -8.33
C LYS A 160 -10.65 8.56 -7.31
N VAL A 161 -9.52 9.17 -6.98
CA VAL A 161 -9.43 10.19 -5.94
C VAL A 161 -9.84 11.54 -6.48
N PHE A 162 -10.74 12.22 -5.77
CA PHE A 162 -11.19 13.58 -6.07
C PHE A 162 -10.49 14.58 -5.16
N ALA A 163 -10.29 14.24 -3.89
CA ALA A 163 -9.56 15.06 -2.94
C ALA A 163 -8.64 14.21 -2.05
N GLY A 164 -7.44 14.73 -1.78
CA GLY A 164 -6.51 14.22 -0.76
C GLY A 164 -6.11 15.35 0.17
N SER A 165 -5.55 15.08 1.35
CA SER A 165 -5.02 16.15 2.20
C SER A 165 -3.55 15.96 2.56
N ILE A 166 -2.93 17.05 3.01
CA ILE A 166 -1.54 17.10 3.44
C ILE A 166 -1.50 17.31 4.94
N ASP A 167 -0.73 16.45 5.62
CA ASP A 167 -0.46 16.53 7.05
C ASP A 167 1.04 16.75 7.32
N ALA A 168 1.37 17.22 8.51
CA ALA A 168 2.77 17.36 8.96
C ALA A 168 3.53 16.03 8.94
N VAL A 169 2.83 14.89 9.00
CA VAL A 169 3.46 13.57 8.85
C VAL A 169 3.96 13.35 7.43
N ASP A 170 3.31 13.91 6.40
CA ASP A 170 3.76 13.76 5.01
C ASP A 170 5.11 14.47 4.79
N ILE A 171 5.31 15.64 5.40
CA ILE A 171 6.61 16.33 5.42
C ILE A 171 7.66 15.45 6.11
N ARG A 172 7.32 14.86 7.27
CA ARG A 172 8.23 13.94 7.98
C ARG A 172 8.58 12.73 7.11
N ILE A 173 7.62 12.16 6.38
CA ILE A 173 7.82 11.05 5.45
C ILE A 173 8.77 11.48 4.33
N ALA A 174 8.52 12.64 3.74
CA ALA A 174 9.39 13.25 2.74
C ALA A 174 10.78 13.60 3.29
N SER A 175 11.00 13.60 4.61
CA SER A 175 12.32 13.73 5.27
C SER A 175 12.88 12.42 5.83
N GLY A 176 12.34 11.26 5.42
CA GLY A 176 12.90 9.94 5.75
C GLY A 176 12.23 9.21 6.92
N TYR A 177 11.13 9.73 7.46
CA TYR A 177 10.33 9.04 8.49
C TYR A 177 9.77 7.70 7.99
N ALA A 178 9.95 6.65 8.79
CA ALA A 178 9.61 5.26 8.49
C ALA A 178 10.35 4.66 7.29
N SER A 179 11.45 5.25 6.81
CA SER A 179 12.17 4.80 5.60
C SER A 179 12.58 3.33 5.63
N THR A 180 13.12 2.84 6.76
CA THR A 180 13.51 1.43 6.94
C THR A 180 12.32 0.49 6.85
N LEU A 181 11.20 0.84 7.50
CA LEU A 181 9.99 0.03 7.49
C LEU A 181 9.33 0.02 6.10
N ARG A 182 9.23 1.18 5.45
CA ARG A 182 8.72 1.32 4.07
C ARG A 182 9.53 0.48 3.10
N ARG A 183 10.85 0.49 3.19
CA ARG A 183 11.69 -0.32 2.29
C ARG A 183 11.40 -1.82 2.38
N LEU A 184 10.93 -2.30 3.53
CA LEU A 184 10.56 -3.71 3.69
C LEU A 184 9.11 -3.99 3.31
N LEU A 185 8.17 -3.12 3.67
CA LEU A 185 6.75 -3.28 3.35
C LEU A 185 6.44 -3.02 1.87
N THR A 186 7.05 -2.00 1.26
CA THR A 186 6.84 -1.63 -0.16
C THR A 186 7.45 -2.63 -1.14
N ARG A 187 8.42 -3.46 -0.71
CA ARG A 187 9.01 -4.53 -1.55
C ARG A 187 8.02 -5.62 -1.97
N GLN A 188 6.83 -5.66 -1.38
CA GLN A 188 5.75 -6.56 -1.78
C GLN A 188 4.90 -6.03 -2.94
N SER A 189 5.11 -4.78 -3.40
CA SER A 189 4.56 -4.31 -4.68
C SER A 189 5.44 -4.80 -5.83
N HIS A 190 5.10 -5.98 -6.36
CA HIS A 190 6.00 -6.85 -7.10
C HIS A 190 6.37 -6.43 -8.53
N ASN A 191 6.09 -5.20 -8.98
CA ASN A 191 6.17 -4.89 -10.42
C ASN A 191 7.09 -3.75 -10.88
N THR A 192 7.95 -3.20 -10.03
CA THR A 192 8.93 -2.19 -10.48
C THR A 192 10.29 -2.40 -9.81
N LYS A 193 11.30 -2.75 -10.62
CA LYS A 193 12.72 -2.79 -10.22
C LYS A 193 13.31 -1.41 -9.92
N THR A 194 12.52 -0.35 -10.05
CA THR A 194 12.86 1.03 -9.73
C THR A 194 12.10 1.47 -8.48
N HIS A 195 12.78 2.24 -7.62
CA HIS A 195 12.17 2.93 -6.48
C HIS A 195 11.01 3.78 -7.00
N VAL A 196 9.76 3.28 -6.91
CA VAL A 196 8.56 4.10 -7.16
C VAL A 196 8.61 5.26 -6.15
N PRO A 197 8.24 6.48 -6.55
CA PRO A 197 8.16 7.57 -5.60
C PRO A 197 7.30 7.15 -4.41
N VAL A 198 7.76 7.50 -3.21
CA VAL A 198 6.95 7.37 -2.01
C VAL A 198 5.80 8.36 -2.16
N ILE A 199 4.63 7.88 -2.57
CA ILE A 199 3.43 8.69 -2.70
C ILE A 199 3.03 9.14 -1.30
N LEU A 200 2.77 10.44 -1.16
CA LEU A 200 2.43 11.09 0.10
C LEU A 200 0.92 11.12 0.33
N GLY A 201 0.49 11.68 1.46
CA GLY A 201 -0.91 11.83 1.85
C GLY A 201 -1.45 10.65 2.61
N ARG A 202 -2.23 10.93 3.66
CA ARG A 202 -2.77 9.91 4.57
C ARG A 202 -4.28 9.76 4.53
N ASP A 203 -4.99 10.60 3.79
CA ASP A 203 -6.43 10.49 3.57
C ASP A 203 -6.82 10.95 2.18
N CYS A 204 -7.89 10.33 1.68
CA CYS A 204 -8.49 10.66 0.39
C CYS A 204 -10.01 10.49 0.43
N ALA A 205 -10.68 11.16 -0.48
CA ALA A 205 -12.09 10.97 -0.79
C ALA A 205 -12.25 10.90 -2.32
N GLY A 206 -13.13 10.00 -2.78
CA GLY A 206 -13.27 9.72 -4.21
C GLY A 206 -14.37 8.72 -4.51
N VAL A 207 -14.32 8.11 -5.70
CA VAL A 207 -15.35 7.20 -6.19
C VAL A 207 -14.73 5.85 -6.51
N VAL A 208 -15.40 4.76 -6.12
CA VAL A 208 -15.00 3.39 -6.43
C VAL A 208 -15.12 3.13 -7.93
N VAL A 209 -14.04 2.67 -8.57
CA VAL A 209 -14.01 2.36 -10.02
C VAL A 209 -13.77 0.89 -10.32
N GLU A 210 -13.22 0.13 -9.38
CA GLU A 210 -13.03 -1.32 -9.49
C GLU A 210 -13.14 -1.96 -8.10
N VAL A 211 -13.64 -3.19 -8.05
CA VAL A 211 -13.91 -3.92 -6.80
C VAL A 211 -13.36 -5.33 -6.91
N GLY A 212 -12.58 -5.75 -5.91
CA GLY A 212 -12.04 -7.10 -5.81
C GLY A 212 -13.12 -8.14 -5.54
N SER A 213 -12.87 -9.40 -5.91
CA SER A 213 -13.87 -10.47 -5.87
C SER A 213 -14.36 -10.88 -4.47
N ALA A 214 -13.67 -10.48 -3.41
CA ALA A 214 -14.06 -10.76 -2.02
C ALA A 214 -14.61 -9.52 -1.28
N VAL A 215 -14.68 -8.36 -1.95
CA VAL A 215 -15.30 -7.15 -1.39
C VAL A 215 -16.82 -7.30 -1.44
N SER A 216 -17.47 -6.88 -0.36
CA SER A 216 -18.92 -7.04 -0.16
C SER A 216 -19.63 -5.75 0.25
N LYS A 217 -18.90 -4.76 0.77
CA LYS A 217 -19.48 -3.50 1.31
C LYS A 217 -19.63 -2.39 0.27
N PHE A 218 -18.93 -2.50 -0.85
CA PHE A 218 -18.81 -1.44 -1.84
C PHE A 218 -19.10 -1.94 -3.25
N GLU A 219 -19.68 -1.05 -4.05
CA GLU A 219 -19.92 -1.25 -5.46
C GLU A 219 -19.30 -0.12 -6.29
N ILE A 220 -19.10 -0.37 -7.59
CA ILE A 220 -18.58 0.66 -8.50
C ILE A 220 -19.55 1.84 -8.51
N GLY A 221 -19.01 3.05 -8.36
CA GLY A 221 -19.79 4.29 -8.26
C GLY A 221 -20.04 4.79 -6.84
N ASP A 222 -19.73 3.99 -5.81
CA ASP A 222 -19.83 4.45 -4.42
C ASP A 222 -18.87 5.62 -4.14
N GLU A 223 -19.39 6.66 -3.48
CA GLU A 223 -18.59 7.76 -2.95
C GLU A 223 -17.99 7.37 -1.59
N VAL A 224 -16.67 7.30 -1.54
CA VAL A 224 -15.92 6.76 -0.40
C VAL A 224 -14.84 7.71 0.07
N TRP A 225 -14.39 7.46 1.30
CA TRP A 225 -13.24 8.11 1.90
C TRP A 225 -12.45 7.13 2.74
N SER A 226 -11.17 7.45 2.97
CA SER A 226 -10.26 6.57 3.69
C SER A 226 -9.18 7.37 4.40
N ALA A 227 -8.69 6.81 5.51
CA ALA A 227 -7.49 7.22 6.20
C ALA A 227 -6.53 6.03 6.25
N VAL A 228 -5.32 6.20 5.71
CA VAL A 228 -4.31 5.14 5.62
C VAL A 228 -3.22 5.32 6.69
N PRO A 229 -2.68 4.22 7.23
CA PRO A 229 -1.60 4.28 8.19
C PRO A 229 -0.37 5.02 7.68
N THR A 230 0.48 5.49 8.60
CA THR A 230 1.70 6.20 8.21
C THR A 230 2.62 5.33 7.36
N HIS A 231 2.74 4.04 7.66
CA HIS A 231 3.67 3.12 7.01
C HIS A 231 3.24 2.60 5.63
N SER A 232 1.98 2.79 5.22
CA SER A 232 1.49 2.36 3.90
C SER A 232 1.91 3.34 2.80
N GLN A 233 1.74 2.93 1.54
CA GLN A 233 1.78 3.87 0.42
C GLN A 233 0.71 4.95 0.61
N GLY A 234 1.00 6.17 0.16
CA GLY A 234 0.07 7.29 0.26
C GLY A 234 -1.03 7.31 -0.77
N VAL A 235 -1.88 8.31 -0.64
CA VAL A 235 -3.15 8.45 -1.36
C VAL A 235 -3.25 9.77 -2.15
N LEU A 236 -2.20 10.62 -2.16
CA LEU A 236 -2.14 11.80 -3.04
C LEU A 236 -1.80 11.39 -4.47
N ALA A 237 -2.72 10.70 -5.13
CA ALA A 237 -2.65 10.30 -6.52
C ALA A 237 -4.06 10.28 -7.12
N GLU A 238 -4.20 10.35 -8.45
CA GLU A 238 -5.52 10.32 -9.09
C GLU A 238 -6.24 8.98 -8.90
N TYR A 239 -5.50 7.88 -8.67
CA TYR A 239 -6.06 6.57 -8.34
C TYR A 239 -5.29 5.91 -7.20
N VAL A 240 -6.01 5.19 -6.35
CA VAL A 240 -5.40 4.43 -5.25
C VAL A 240 -6.12 3.11 -5.01
N VAL A 241 -5.35 2.07 -4.70
CA VAL A 241 -5.87 0.78 -4.26
C VAL A 241 -5.92 0.77 -2.74
N LEU A 242 -7.09 0.48 -2.18
CA LEU A 242 -7.35 0.46 -0.75
C LEU A 242 -7.97 -0.88 -0.36
N ARG A 243 -7.68 -1.35 0.86
CA ARG A 243 -8.36 -2.52 1.44
C ARG A 243 -9.73 -2.12 1.96
N GLU A 244 -10.71 -3.02 1.83
CA GLU A 244 -12.09 -2.79 2.30
C GLU A 244 -12.17 -2.38 3.79
N ASP A 245 -11.24 -2.83 4.64
CA ASP A 245 -11.22 -2.54 6.08
C ASP A 245 -10.73 -1.13 6.44
N LEU A 246 -10.22 -0.37 5.48
CA LEU A 246 -9.78 1.02 5.64
C LEU A 246 -10.70 2.03 4.95
N VAL A 247 -11.76 1.58 4.28
CA VAL A 247 -12.65 2.41 3.48
C VAL A 247 -14.03 2.48 4.10
N SER A 248 -14.63 3.66 4.09
CA SER A 248 -16.02 3.91 4.49
C SER A 248 -16.72 4.71 3.39
N LYS A 249 -18.05 4.76 3.39
CA LYS A 249 -18.79 5.72 2.56
C LYS A 249 -18.60 7.12 3.15
N LYS A 250 -18.35 8.12 2.30
CA LYS A 250 -18.15 9.48 2.80
C LYS A 250 -19.46 10.04 3.38
N PRO A 251 -19.42 11.08 4.24
CA PRO A 251 -20.62 11.77 4.70
C PRO A 251 -21.44 12.27 3.51
N LYS A 252 -22.76 12.04 3.56
CA LYS A 252 -23.66 12.38 2.44
C LYS A 252 -23.78 13.89 2.25
N THR A 253 -23.65 14.62 3.35
CA THR A 253 -23.82 16.07 3.41
C THR A 253 -22.59 16.85 2.95
N LEU A 254 -21.43 16.19 2.78
CA LEU A 254 -20.15 16.86 2.48
C LEU A 254 -19.65 16.64 1.06
N SER A 255 -18.89 17.61 0.56
CA SER A 255 -18.08 17.46 -0.64
C SER A 255 -16.88 16.52 -0.39
N PHE A 256 -16.13 16.17 -1.44
CA PHE A 256 -14.90 15.38 -1.29
C PHE A 256 -13.83 16.13 -0.48
N GLU A 257 -13.67 17.44 -0.71
CA GLU A 257 -12.73 18.31 0.00
C GLU A 257 -13.07 18.42 1.49
N ASP A 258 -14.34 18.62 1.80
CA ASP A 258 -14.81 18.69 3.19
C ASP A 258 -14.65 17.34 3.89
N SER A 259 -14.96 16.24 3.20
CA SER A 259 -14.83 14.88 3.75
C SER A 259 -13.36 14.57 4.09
N VAL A 260 -12.43 14.82 3.17
CA VAL A 260 -11.01 14.50 3.42
C VAL A 260 -10.43 15.34 4.57
N SER A 261 -10.97 16.52 4.87
CA SER A 261 -10.56 17.31 6.04
C SER A 261 -10.78 16.60 7.38
N LEU A 262 -11.66 15.59 7.42
CA LEU A 262 -12.04 14.89 8.63
C LEU A 262 -11.47 13.47 8.73
N ALA A 263 -11.08 12.82 7.63
CA ALA A 263 -10.74 11.40 7.64
C ALA A 263 -9.53 11.05 8.53
N TYR A 264 -8.32 11.51 8.19
CA TYR A 264 -7.12 11.16 8.96
C TYR A 264 -7.08 11.89 10.30
N SER A 265 -7.37 13.20 10.30
CA SER A 265 -7.37 14.00 11.52
C SER A 265 -8.44 13.55 12.52
N GLY A 266 -9.62 13.15 12.03
CA GLY A 266 -10.70 12.63 12.86
C GLY A 266 -10.38 11.26 13.42
N SER A 267 -9.72 10.39 12.66
CA SER A 267 -9.23 9.10 13.17
C SER A 267 -8.26 9.28 14.35
N ILE A 268 -7.35 10.24 14.23
CA ILE A 268 -6.41 10.58 15.32
C ILE A 268 -7.13 11.22 16.50
N ALA A 269 -8.07 12.15 16.26
CA ALA A 269 -8.84 12.79 17.32
C ALA A 269 -9.67 11.76 18.10
N TRP A 270 -10.33 10.84 17.39
CA TRP A 270 -11.12 9.75 17.96
C TRP A 270 -10.29 8.82 18.82
N ASP A 271 -9.14 8.37 18.31
CA ASP A 271 -8.20 7.55 19.08
C ASP A 271 -7.65 8.31 20.31
N SER A 272 -7.35 9.60 20.15
CA SER A 272 -6.83 10.44 21.25
C SER A 272 -7.84 10.59 22.39
N ILE A 273 -9.12 10.85 22.08
CA ILE A 273 -10.15 11.10 23.10
C ILE A 273 -10.68 9.79 23.72
N PHE A 274 -11.09 8.82 22.91
CA PHE A 274 -11.78 7.63 23.42
C PHE A 274 -10.83 6.54 23.88
N HIS A 275 -9.66 6.37 23.25
CA HIS A 275 -8.74 5.28 23.60
C HIS A 275 -7.59 5.76 24.50
N LYS A 276 -6.93 6.87 24.16
CA LYS A 276 -5.76 7.34 24.92
C LYS A 276 -6.14 8.12 26.18
N ALA A 277 -7.09 9.05 26.06
CA ALA A 277 -7.60 9.79 27.22
C ALA A 277 -8.61 8.96 28.02
N ASP A 278 -9.28 7.99 27.38
CA ASP A 278 -10.36 7.19 27.97
C ASP A 278 -11.49 8.09 28.48
N LEU A 279 -11.89 9.05 27.65
CA LEU A 279 -13.01 9.94 27.90
C LEU A 279 -14.26 9.40 27.24
N ASN A 280 -15.36 9.36 27.99
CA ASN A 280 -16.67 8.95 27.50
C ASN A 280 -17.76 9.70 28.27
N THR A 281 -19.01 9.56 27.85
CA THR A 281 -20.16 10.26 28.45
C THR A 281 -20.34 9.98 29.94
N SER A 282 -19.85 8.85 30.47
CA SER A 282 -19.96 8.52 31.89
C SER A 282 -18.91 9.18 32.79
N ASN A 283 -17.79 9.64 32.21
CA ASN A 283 -16.65 10.13 33.00
C ASN A 283 -16.14 11.50 32.57
N ALA A 284 -16.66 12.09 31.49
CA ALA A 284 -16.14 13.32 30.91
C ALA A 284 -16.84 14.59 31.43
N GLU A 285 -18.05 14.47 31.96
CA GLU A 285 -18.87 15.61 32.37
C GLU A 285 -18.09 16.57 33.30
N ASN A 286 -18.14 17.87 32.97
CA ASN A 286 -17.48 18.96 33.71
C ASN A 286 -15.95 18.87 33.85
N LYS A 287 -15.27 17.92 33.18
CA LYS A 287 -13.80 17.85 33.18
C LYS A 287 -13.20 19.07 32.47
N LYS A 288 -12.07 19.54 32.99
CA LYS A 288 -11.29 20.63 32.39
C LYS A 288 -10.31 20.06 31.38
N ILE A 289 -10.53 20.37 30.11
CA ILE A 289 -9.73 19.91 28.99
C ILE A 289 -8.90 21.07 28.46
N LEU A 290 -7.59 20.85 28.28
CA LEU A 290 -6.72 21.75 27.54
C LEU A 290 -6.36 21.12 26.19
N ILE A 291 -6.63 21.83 25.09
CA ILE A 291 -6.15 21.45 23.76
C ILE A 291 -5.06 22.45 23.38
N HIS A 292 -3.81 22.01 23.50
CA HIS A 292 -2.64 22.84 23.21
C HIS A 292 -2.30 22.82 21.72
N CYS A 293 -2.13 24.01 21.14
CA CYS A 293 -1.91 24.24 19.71
C CYS A 293 -3.06 23.69 18.83
N ALA A 294 -4.29 24.06 19.17
CA ALA A 294 -5.53 23.51 18.60
C ALA A 294 -5.83 23.95 17.15
N SER A 295 -5.02 24.82 16.54
CA SER A 295 -5.22 25.29 15.16
C SER A 295 -5.04 24.21 14.08
N THR A 296 -4.66 22.99 14.45
CA THR A 296 -4.53 21.86 13.52
C THR A 296 -5.86 21.20 13.20
N GLY A 297 -5.93 20.40 12.12
CA GLY A 297 -7.10 19.58 11.80
C GLY A 297 -7.57 18.70 12.97
N VAL A 298 -6.62 18.03 13.64
CA VAL A 298 -6.89 17.20 14.82
C VAL A 298 -7.44 18.03 15.97
N GLY A 299 -6.84 19.20 16.25
CA GLY A 299 -7.28 20.09 17.33
C GLY A 299 -8.70 20.61 17.13
N CYS A 300 -9.04 21.00 15.91
CA CYS A 300 -10.38 21.48 15.58
C CYS A 300 -11.46 20.40 15.76
N ILE A 301 -11.16 19.15 15.42
CA ILE A 301 -12.07 18.01 15.63
C ILE A 301 -12.15 17.66 17.11
N LEU A 302 -11.04 17.67 17.84
CA LEU A 302 -11.02 17.41 19.29
C LEU A 302 -11.91 18.37 20.07
N ILE A 303 -11.93 19.66 19.73
CA ILE A 303 -12.83 20.65 20.37
C ILE A 303 -14.29 20.23 20.21
N GLN A 304 -14.69 19.87 18.98
CA GLN A 304 -16.06 19.48 18.68
C GLN A 304 -16.43 18.17 19.39
N LEU A 305 -15.55 17.17 19.40
CA LEU A 305 -15.79 15.91 20.13
C LEU A 305 -15.84 16.12 21.65
N CYS A 306 -14.97 16.94 22.23
CA CYS A 306 -14.99 17.26 23.65
C CYS A 306 -16.27 18.02 24.04
N ARG A 307 -16.81 18.85 23.14
CA ARG A 307 -18.07 19.57 23.34
C ARG A 307 -19.25 18.60 23.47
N LEU A 308 -19.25 17.51 22.70
CA LEU A 308 -20.28 16.46 22.78
C LEU A 308 -20.26 15.68 24.11
N LEU A 309 -19.22 15.85 24.91
CA LEU A 309 -19.04 15.19 26.21
C LEU A 309 -19.26 16.13 27.41
N ASP A 310 -19.84 17.31 27.19
CA ASP A 310 -20.13 18.32 28.23
C ASP A 310 -18.90 18.69 29.08
N THR A 311 -17.76 18.89 28.41
CA THR A 311 -16.48 19.27 29.05
C THR A 311 -16.24 20.78 29.00
N HIS A 312 -15.39 21.29 29.92
CA HIS A 312 -14.88 22.66 29.88
C HIS A 312 -13.60 22.72 29.06
N ILE A 313 -13.66 23.36 27.89
CA ILE A 313 -12.58 23.33 26.90
C ILE A 313 -11.81 24.64 26.91
N THR A 314 -10.55 24.60 27.33
CA THR A 314 -9.59 25.67 27.07
C THR A 314 -8.69 25.27 25.91
N VAL A 315 -8.41 26.20 25.00
CA VAL A 315 -7.52 25.94 23.87
C VAL A 315 -6.41 26.98 23.81
N THR A 316 -5.21 26.55 23.39
CA THR A 316 -4.22 27.49 22.85
C THR A 316 -4.23 27.40 21.34
N CYS A 317 -4.32 28.52 20.63
CA CYS A 317 -4.47 28.55 19.17
C CYS A 317 -3.83 29.81 18.57
N LEU A 318 -3.68 29.86 17.26
CA LEU A 318 -3.30 31.11 16.58
C LEU A 318 -4.34 32.20 16.86
N SER A 319 -3.91 33.46 16.97
CA SER A 319 -4.77 34.62 17.23
C SER A 319 -5.92 34.70 16.23
N ARG A 320 -5.62 34.46 14.95
CA ARG A 320 -6.61 34.44 13.87
C ARG A 320 -7.61 33.27 13.93
N ALA A 321 -7.30 32.22 14.69
CA ALA A 321 -8.16 31.05 14.82
C ALA A 321 -9.18 31.17 15.96
N VAL A 322 -9.07 32.19 16.84
CA VAL A 322 -9.88 32.32 18.06
C VAL A 322 -11.38 32.22 17.78
N GLN A 323 -11.89 32.97 16.79
CA GLN A 323 -13.33 32.95 16.46
C GLN A 323 -13.80 31.57 15.99
N VAL A 324 -12.97 30.88 15.20
CA VAL A 324 -13.25 29.52 14.72
C VAL A 324 -13.29 28.54 15.90
N MET A 325 -12.33 28.63 16.83
CA MET A 325 -12.28 27.76 18.01
C MET A 325 -13.48 27.95 18.95
N LEU A 326 -13.90 29.20 19.17
CA LEU A 326 -15.13 29.51 19.92
C LEU A 326 -16.37 28.95 19.22
N GLY A 327 -16.45 29.09 17.89
CA GLY A 327 -17.53 28.54 17.06
C GLY A 327 -17.62 27.00 17.10
N PHE A 328 -16.51 26.31 17.32
CA PHE A 328 -16.46 24.86 17.55
C PHE A 328 -16.81 24.45 18.98
N GLY A 329 -16.83 25.39 19.93
CA GLY A 329 -17.26 25.15 21.31
C GLY A 329 -16.18 25.27 22.36
N ALA A 330 -15.01 25.85 22.05
CA ALA A 330 -14.05 26.20 23.08
C ALA A 330 -14.67 27.20 24.08
N SER A 331 -14.55 26.92 25.38
CA SER A 331 -15.01 27.82 26.45
C SER A 331 -14.06 29.00 26.64
N LYS A 332 -12.75 28.77 26.46
CA LYS A 332 -11.70 29.79 26.57
C LYS A 332 -10.64 29.57 25.49
N CYS A 333 -10.26 30.63 24.80
CA CYS A 333 -9.16 30.62 23.85
C CYS A 333 -8.00 31.48 24.35
N ILE A 334 -6.77 30.98 24.22
CA ILE A 334 -5.56 31.68 24.61
C ILE A 334 -4.65 31.74 23.37
N PRO A 335 -4.45 32.93 22.76
CA PRO A 335 -3.61 33.06 21.58
C PRO A 335 -2.16 32.64 21.83
N LEU A 336 -1.56 31.92 20.87
CA LEU A 336 -0.16 31.48 20.93
C LEU A 336 0.83 32.65 20.87
N GLU A 337 0.42 33.76 20.26
CA GLU A 337 1.19 34.99 20.13
C GLU A 337 1.17 35.85 21.41
N THR A 338 0.55 35.36 22.48
CA THR A 338 0.54 36.04 23.79
C THR A 338 1.95 36.02 24.40
N PRO A 339 2.49 37.18 24.85
CA PRO A 339 3.79 37.21 25.51
C PRO A 339 3.79 36.39 26.80
N ASP A 340 4.87 35.66 27.05
CA ASP A 340 5.07 34.80 28.23
C ASP A 340 3.94 33.78 28.46
N LEU A 341 3.34 33.29 27.37
CA LEU A 341 2.22 32.34 27.40
C LEU A 341 2.47 31.17 28.35
N GLU A 342 3.64 30.54 28.26
CA GLU A 342 3.98 29.38 29.09
C GLU A 342 3.97 29.73 30.58
N GLU A 343 4.60 30.84 30.95
CA GLU A 343 4.58 31.31 32.34
C GLU A 343 3.17 31.65 32.81
N GLN A 344 2.36 32.30 31.97
CA GLN A 344 0.99 32.64 32.30
C GLN A 344 0.13 31.39 32.51
N LEU A 345 0.29 30.37 31.65
CA LEU A 345 -0.41 29.10 31.78
C LEU A 345 -0.02 28.37 33.08
N ILE A 346 1.28 28.35 33.41
CA ILE A 346 1.79 27.74 34.65
C ILE A 346 1.30 28.52 35.88
N LYS A 347 1.29 29.85 35.83
CA LYS A 347 0.82 30.73 36.92
C LYS A 347 -0.68 30.63 37.18
N GLN A 348 -1.49 30.28 36.17
CA GLN A 348 -2.96 30.25 36.29
C GLN A 348 -3.51 29.21 37.30
N ARG A 349 -2.67 28.36 37.91
CA ARG A 349 -2.99 27.32 38.94
C ARG A 349 -4.16 26.37 38.61
N SER A 350 -4.80 26.55 37.47
CA SER A 350 -5.93 25.79 36.96
C SER A 350 -5.37 24.58 36.24
N ARG A 351 -5.17 23.49 36.99
CA ARG A 351 -4.71 22.24 36.39
C ARG A 351 -5.85 21.59 35.61
N TYR A 352 -5.51 21.04 34.45
CA TYR A 352 -6.46 20.38 33.56
C TYR A 352 -6.50 18.88 33.83
N ASP A 353 -7.68 18.26 33.72
CA ASP A 353 -7.87 16.82 33.90
C ASP A 353 -7.34 16.03 32.71
N VAL A 354 -7.45 16.60 31.51
CA VAL A 354 -6.83 16.04 30.29
C VAL A 354 -6.20 17.16 29.47
N VAL A 355 -4.97 16.91 28.99
CA VAL A 355 -4.25 17.82 28.12
C VAL A 355 -3.91 17.12 26.80
N PHE A 356 -4.41 17.64 25.68
CA PHE A 356 -4.08 17.19 24.34
C PHE A 356 -2.96 18.06 23.75
N ASN A 357 -1.83 17.44 23.38
CA ASN A 357 -0.75 18.11 22.66
C ASN A 357 -0.92 17.89 21.15
N CYS A 358 -1.34 18.94 20.43
CA CYS A 358 -1.50 18.91 18.98
C CYS A 358 -0.26 19.40 18.19
N ARG A 359 0.74 19.97 18.88
CA ARG A 359 2.02 20.42 18.28
C ARG A 359 3.00 19.26 18.11
N GLY A 360 3.00 18.33 19.05
CA GLY A 360 4.04 17.32 19.18
C GLY A 360 5.35 17.92 19.70
N GLY A 361 6.41 17.11 19.70
CA GLY A 361 7.73 17.52 20.22
C GLY A 361 7.85 17.43 21.75
N THR A 362 9.09 17.33 22.22
CA THR A 362 9.40 17.07 23.64
C THR A 362 9.09 18.28 24.52
N GLU A 363 9.43 19.49 24.08
CA GLU A 363 9.23 20.73 24.83
C GLU A 363 7.75 20.99 25.11
N ALA A 364 6.92 20.99 24.05
CA ALA A 364 5.47 21.17 24.20
C ALA A 364 4.84 20.05 25.05
N HIS A 365 5.36 18.81 24.97
CA HIS A 365 4.89 17.72 25.81
C HIS A 365 5.24 17.93 27.29
N GLN A 366 6.44 18.42 27.60
CA GLN A 366 6.86 18.77 28.97
C GLN A 366 5.99 19.90 29.55
N LEU A 367 5.71 20.94 28.76
CA LEU A 367 4.77 21.98 29.17
C LEU A 367 3.38 21.39 29.47
N CYS A 368 2.86 20.52 28.60
CA CYS A 368 1.57 19.86 28.82
C CYS A 368 1.55 19.04 30.13
N LEU A 369 2.64 18.37 30.49
CA LEU A 369 2.77 17.65 31.76
C LEU A 369 2.71 18.58 32.98
N GLN A 370 3.29 19.79 32.88
CA GLN A 370 3.23 20.78 33.96
C GLN A 370 1.83 21.38 34.14
N LEU A 371 1.07 21.52 33.06
CA LEU A 371 -0.30 22.04 33.07
C LEU A 371 -1.36 21.01 33.50
N CYS A 372 -1.00 19.73 33.46
CA CYS A 372 -1.87 18.63 33.82
C CYS A 372 -2.04 18.49 35.35
N SER A 373 -3.23 18.07 35.77
CA SER A 373 -3.50 17.69 37.16
C SER A 373 -2.71 16.42 37.54
N LYS A 374 -2.47 16.21 38.84
CA LYS A 374 -1.66 15.05 39.31
C LYS A 374 -2.27 13.69 38.92
N GLN A 375 -3.60 13.65 38.77
CA GLN A 375 -4.35 12.45 38.36
C GLN A 375 -4.82 12.54 36.90
N GLY A 376 -4.47 13.64 36.21
CA GLY A 376 -4.88 13.88 34.85
C GLY A 376 -4.03 13.12 33.84
N LYS A 377 -4.44 13.18 32.58
CA LYS A 377 -3.75 12.50 31.47
C LYS A 377 -3.26 13.50 30.43
N VAL A 378 -2.03 13.31 29.96
CA VAL A 378 -1.49 14.03 28.82
C VAL A 378 -1.46 13.09 27.61
N VAL A 379 -2.10 13.51 26.53
CA VAL A 379 -2.23 12.73 25.29
C VAL A 379 -1.57 13.49 24.14
N SER A 380 -0.64 12.83 23.44
CA SER A 380 -0.10 13.36 22.18
C SER A 380 -1.08 13.06 21.05
N ALA A 381 -1.59 14.11 20.42
CA ALA A 381 -2.47 14.05 19.25
C ALA A 381 -1.67 14.10 17.92
N VAL A 382 -0.38 13.79 17.98
CA VAL A 382 0.52 13.66 16.83
C VAL A 382 1.06 12.22 16.81
N PRO A 383 1.10 11.55 15.64
CA PRO A 383 1.69 10.23 15.52
C PRO A 383 3.13 10.18 16.05
N PRO A 384 3.45 9.23 16.95
CA PRO A 384 4.76 9.13 17.56
C PRO A 384 5.84 8.80 16.52
N ARG A 385 7.11 9.04 16.85
CA ARG A 385 8.20 8.49 16.04
C ARG A 385 8.14 6.96 16.11
N LEU A 386 8.29 6.29 14.96
CA LEU A 386 8.33 4.84 14.93
C LEU A 386 9.61 4.36 15.63
N LYS A 387 9.50 3.26 16.37
CA LYS A 387 10.67 2.68 17.07
C LYS A 387 11.77 2.28 16.08
N SER A 388 11.41 1.85 14.87
CA SER A 388 12.36 1.53 13.78
C SER A 388 13.36 2.64 13.52
N ASP A 389 12.92 3.90 13.62
CA ASP A 389 13.74 5.06 13.25
C ASP A 389 14.66 5.50 14.39
N SER A 390 14.29 5.14 15.64
CA SER A 390 15.07 5.47 16.84
C SER A 390 16.19 4.46 17.16
N LEU A 391 16.10 3.24 16.65
CA LEU A 391 17.00 2.13 17.01
C LEU A 391 18.29 2.09 16.18
N GLY A 392 18.51 3.06 15.28
CA GLY A 392 19.60 3.02 14.31
C GLY A 392 19.38 1.96 13.22
N PHE A 393 20.28 1.89 12.23
CA PHE A 393 20.06 1.07 11.03
C PHE A 393 19.90 -0.44 11.32
N LEU A 394 20.83 -1.04 12.07
CA LEU A 394 20.84 -2.49 12.30
C LEU A 394 19.65 -2.97 13.16
N LEU A 395 19.47 -2.41 14.36
CA LEU A 395 18.35 -2.77 15.23
C LEU A 395 17.01 -2.33 14.62
N GLY A 396 16.97 -1.20 13.92
CA GLY A 396 15.80 -0.75 13.16
C GLY A 396 15.41 -1.72 12.06
N MET A 397 16.37 -2.34 11.37
CA MET A 397 16.13 -3.39 10.36
C MET A 397 15.52 -4.64 11.00
N PHE A 398 16.09 -5.15 12.10
CA PHE A 398 15.53 -6.30 12.81
C PHE A 398 14.13 -6.03 13.36
N TYR A 399 13.89 -4.84 13.93
CA TYR A 399 12.57 -4.43 14.38
C TYR A 399 11.58 -4.35 13.21
N SER A 400 12.01 -3.83 12.05
CA SER A 400 11.15 -3.75 10.86
C SER A 400 10.87 -5.13 10.26
N LEU A 401 11.81 -6.08 10.31
CA LEU A 401 11.58 -7.49 9.95
C LEU A 401 10.59 -8.17 10.89
N TYR A 402 10.72 -7.92 12.21
CA TYR A 402 9.76 -8.38 13.21
C TYR A 402 8.36 -7.83 12.89
N VAL A 403 8.23 -6.53 12.65
CA VAL A 403 6.95 -5.91 12.27
C VAL A 403 6.38 -6.52 10.98
N ASN A 404 7.20 -6.69 9.94
CA ASN A 404 6.78 -7.29 8.67
C ASN A 404 6.27 -8.73 8.86
N MET A 405 6.94 -9.54 9.69
CA MET A 405 6.48 -10.89 10.02
C MET A 405 5.11 -10.88 10.68
N PHE A 406 4.86 -9.97 11.63
CA PHE A 406 3.53 -9.85 12.26
C PHE A 406 2.47 -9.32 11.28
N TYR A 407 2.85 -8.43 10.35
CA TYR A 407 1.97 -7.93 9.29
C TYR A 407 1.48 -9.03 8.35
N VAL A 408 2.38 -9.89 7.89
CA VAL A 408 2.03 -11.07 7.08
C VAL A 408 1.11 -12.02 7.85
N LEU A 409 1.27 -12.10 9.17
CA LEU A 409 0.40 -12.89 10.06
C LEU A 409 -0.92 -12.19 10.44
N GLY A 410 -1.26 -11.06 9.80
CA GLY A 410 -2.52 -10.34 9.99
C GLY A 410 -2.65 -9.64 11.35
N ARG A 411 -1.57 -9.54 12.13
CA ARG A 411 -1.53 -8.72 13.35
C ARG A 411 -1.07 -7.35 12.92
N THR A 412 -1.75 -6.27 13.30
CA THR A 412 -1.38 -4.88 12.89
C THR A 412 -1.23 -3.93 14.09
N SER A 413 -1.24 -4.46 15.31
CA SER A 413 -1.32 -3.70 16.56
C SER A 413 -0.01 -3.03 17.00
N TRP A 414 0.99 -2.88 16.13
CA TRP A 414 2.22 -2.12 16.47
C TRP A 414 2.09 -0.63 16.20
N ASP A 415 1.16 -0.20 15.33
CA ASP A 415 0.93 1.21 15.07
C ASP A 415 0.07 1.79 16.20
N HIS A 416 0.48 2.94 16.73
CA HIS A 416 -0.11 3.56 17.91
C HIS A 416 -1.44 4.27 17.63
N VAL A 417 -1.89 4.29 16.38
CA VAL A 417 -3.17 4.84 15.94
C VAL A 417 -3.93 3.76 15.19
N ARG A 418 -5.16 3.49 15.63
CA ARG A 418 -6.06 2.53 14.98
C ARG A 418 -6.78 3.22 13.83
N PHE A 419 -6.41 2.89 12.60
CA PHE A 419 -7.19 3.26 11.41
C PHE A 419 -8.16 2.12 11.09
N SER A 420 -9.44 2.44 10.96
CA SER A 420 -10.50 1.49 10.66
C SER A 420 -11.68 2.21 10.06
N TYR A 421 -12.35 1.57 9.09
CA TYR A 421 -13.62 2.04 8.55
C TYR A 421 -14.67 2.33 9.64
N THR A 422 -14.65 1.59 10.75
CA THR A 422 -15.61 1.78 11.86
C THR A 422 -15.52 3.17 12.48
N ILE A 423 -14.32 3.74 12.57
CA ILE A 423 -14.13 5.10 13.09
C ILE A 423 -14.64 6.12 12.08
N LEU A 424 -14.36 5.89 10.79
CA LEU A 424 -14.87 6.76 9.71
C LEU A 424 -16.41 6.74 9.68
N ASP A 425 -17.05 5.58 9.85
CA ASP A 425 -18.52 5.48 9.94
C ASP A 425 -19.07 6.32 11.11
N GLN A 426 -18.44 6.26 12.27
CA GLN A 426 -18.86 7.07 13.43
C GLN A 426 -18.72 8.57 13.15
N ILE A 427 -17.60 8.99 12.57
CA ILE A 427 -17.38 10.39 12.18
C ILE A 427 -18.41 10.81 11.13
N SER A 428 -18.70 9.96 10.15
CA SER A 428 -19.71 10.23 9.12
C SER A 428 -21.09 10.44 9.72
N ASN A 429 -21.49 9.61 10.68
CA ASN A 429 -22.77 9.75 11.36
C ASN A 429 -22.85 11.06 12.18
N LEU A 430 -21.74 11.48 12.82
CA LEU A 430 -21.70 12.76 13.53
C LEU A 430 -21.79 13.96 12.60
N VAL A 431 -21.22 13.85 11.40
CA VAL A 431 -21.32 14.89 10.37
C VAL A 431 -22.74 14.98 9.83
N ASP A 432 -23.32 13.86 9.41
CA ASP A 432 -24.66 13.83 8.82
C ASP A 432 -25.77 14.19 9.83
N SER A 433 -25.52 14.02 11.14
CA SER A 433 -26.39 14.52 12.22
C SER A 433 -26.11 15.98 12.63
N GLY A 434 -25.17 16.67 11.96
CA GLY A 434 -24.85 18.08 12.21
C GLY A 434 -24.06 18.35 13.49
N HIS A 435 -23.51 17.32 14.13
CA HIS A 435 -22.75 17.41 15.39
C HIS A 435 -21.26 17.69 15.15
N LEU A 436 -20.75 17.38 13.96
CA LEU A 436 -19.38 17.64 13.56
C LEU A 436 -19.33 18.39 12.23
N ARG A 437 -18.50 19.43 12.15
CA ARG A 437 -18.30 20.26 10.96
C ARG A 437 -16.91 20.05 10.36
N PRO A 438 -16.77 20.10 9.01
CA PRO A 438 -15.48 20.03 8.34
C PRO A 438 -14.60 21.23 8.66
N VAL A 439 -13.29 21.06 8.49
CA VAL A 439 -12.29 22.09 8.85
C VAL A 439 -11.26 22.23 7.72
N VAL A 440 -11.72 22.75 6.59
CA VAL A 440 -10.87 23.04 5.43
C VAL A 440 -10.24 24.42 5.60
N GLY A 441 -8.91 24.46 5.61
CA GLY A 441 -8.14 25.71 5.69
C GLY A 441 -7.81 26.27 4.32
N ASN A 442 -7.24 25.42 3.46
CA ASN A 442 -6.83 25.81 2.11
C ASN A 442 -7.09 24.67 1.13
N ILE A 443 -7.46 25.01 -0.10
CA ILE A 443 -7.61 24.06 -1.21
C ILE A 443 -6.62 24.45 -2.30
N PHE A 444 -5.81 23.50 -2.72
CA PHE A 444 -4.83 23.66 -3.78
C PHE A 444 -5.08 22.68 -4.92
N LYS A 445 -4.65 23.06 -6.11
CA LYS A 445 -4.54 22.12 -7.24
C LYS A 445 -3.24 21.31 -7.11
N PRO A 446 -3.11 20.15 -7.76
CA PRO A 446 -1.91 19.32 -7.65
C PRO A 446 -0.66 20.04 -8.16
N GLN A 447 -0.81 20.98 -9.10
CA GLN A 447 0.30 21.79 -9.61
C GLN A 447 0.90 22.74 -8.55
N ASP A 448 0.11 23.14 -7.56
CA ASP A 448 0.53 24.02 -6.47
C ASP A 448 1.02 23.25 -5.22
N HIS A 449 1.36 21.96 -5.35
CA HIS A 449 1.76 21.09 -4.24
C HIS A 449 2.87 21.72 -3.37
N GLN A 450 3.92 22.31 -3.94
CA GLN A 450 5.00 22.94 -3.17
C GLN A 450 4.47 24.01 -2.21
N LYS A 451 3.61 24.91 -2.69
CA LYS A 451 2.98 25.95 -1.84
C LYS A 451 2.15 25.32 -0.72
N ALA A 452 1.40 24.26 -1.05
CA ALA A 452 0.57 23.55 -0.09
C ALA A 452 1.42 22.93 1.04
N PHE A 453 2.56 22.30 0.71
CA PHE A 453 3.49 21.76 1.70
C PHE A 453 4.16 22.84 2.54
N HIS A 454 4.62 23.95 1.95
CA HIS A 454 5.19 25.07 2.71
C HIS A 454 4.17 25.71 3.68
N ILE A 455 2.90 25.79 3.31
CA ILE A 455 1.85 26.29 4.21
C ILE A 455 1.67 25.36 5.42
N VAL A 456 1.70 24.05 5.20
CA VAL A 456 1.63 23.09 6.31
C VAL A 456 2.88 23.18 7.19
N ASP A 457 4.07 23.29 6.60
CA ASP A 457 5.33 23.42 7.33
C ASP A 457 5.44 24.70 8.18
N SER A 458 4.87 25.81 7.68
CA SER A 458 4.84 27.08 8.40
C SER A 458 4.08 27.03 9.73
N ASN A 459 3.30 25.97 9.98
CA ASN A 459 2.38 25.82 11.11
C ASN A 459 1.39 26.98 11.28
N GLN A 460 1.19 27.77 10.22
CA GLN A 460 0.22 28.86 10.23
C GLN A 460 -1.17 28.38 9.80
N ALA A 461 -1.29 27.28 9.06
CA ALA A 461 -2.57 26.79 8.57
C ALA A 461 -3.57 26.54 9.73
N ILE A 462 -4.83 26.92 9.51
CA ILE A 462 -5.95 26.57 10.39
C ILE A 462 -6.68 25.40 9.75
N GLY A 463 -6.82 24.28 10.47
CA GLY A 463 -7.49 23.10 9.94
C GLY A 463 -6.61 22.30 9.00
N LYS A 464 -7.16 21.89 7.85
CA LYS A 464 -6.53 20.98 6.89
C LYS A 464 -6.26 21.64 5.54
N THR A 465 -5.13 21.28 4.94
CA THR A 465 -4.77 21.68 3.58
C THR A 465 -5.11 20.55 2.62
N VAL A 466 -5.97 20.83 1.64
CA VAL A 466 -6.52 19.85 0.71
C VAL A 466 -5.92 20.04 -0.68
N ILE A 467 -5.65 18.93 -1.36
CA ILE A 467 -5.33 18.85 -2.78
C ILE A 467 -6.57 18.33 -3.51
N ASN A 468 -7.09 19.13 -4.43
CA ASN A 468 -8.22 18.77 -5.28
C ASN A 468 -7.70 18.26 -6.63
N PHE A 469 -7.98 17.00 -6.95
CA PHE A 469 -7.60 16.35 -8.21
C PHE A 469 -8.65 16.54 -9.32
N VAL A 470 -9.80 17.12 -9.02
CA VAL A 470 -10.88 17.35 -9.99
C VAL A 470 -10.44 18.37 -11.06
N ARG A 471 -10.64 17.97 -12.32
CA ARG A 471 -10.58 18.83 -13.50
C ARG A 471 -11.98 19.17 -13.98
#